data_AF-A0A8E0V0G6-F1
#
_entry.id   AF-A0A8E0V0G6-F1
#
_cell.length_a   1.000
_cell.length_b   1.000
_cell.length_c   1.000
_cell.angle_alpha   90.00
_cell.angle_beta   90.00
_cell.angle_gamma   90.00
#
_symmetry.space_group_name_H-M   'P 1'
#
loop_
_entity.id
_entity.type
_entity.pdbx_description
1 polymer ?
#
loop_
_entity_poly.entity_id
_entity_poly.type
_entity_poly.pdbx_seq_one_letter_code
_entity_poly.pdbx_strand_id
1 'polypeptide(L)'
;MDPTEGIPKGWTNDPQFFEGFFDYDSAEAHLARRHGINDPKLLLMTTPDTGDMGYIITSGGRFYWGDLMIDHIAEITKPRTWPEILRTLAMKGDKGLRKKFVQRVVVEEEPWEEEMMVEGQGLSVPSGSNVPSTSEK
;
A
#
# COMPACT_ATOMS: atom_id res chain seq x y z
N MET A 1 12.99 29.95 11.73
CA MET A 1 11.60 29.54 11.43
C MET A 1 11.36 28.26 12.18
N ASP A 2 10.26 28.19 12.91
CA ASP A 2 9.87 27.01 13.68
C ASP A 2 9.47 25.89 12.69
N PRO A 3 10.00 24.66 12.80
CA PRO A 3 9.67 23.55 11.89
C PRO A 3 8.19 23.14 11.90
N THR A 4 7.40 23.65 12.84
CA THR A 4 5.94 23.43 12.94
C THR A 4 5.10 24.53 12.25
N GLU A 5 5.72 25.65 11.85
CA GLU A 5 5.02 26.78 11.23
C GLU A 5 4.53 26.40 9.82
N GLY A 6 3.24 26.08 9.71
CA GLY A 6 2.59 25.75 8.43
C GLY A 6 2.10 24.31 8.29
N ILE A 7 2.22 23.47 9.32
CA ILE A 7 1.59 22.14 9.32
C ILE A 7 0.08 22.29 9.50
N PRO A 8 -0.75 21.70 8.62
CA PRO A 8 -2.20 21.76 8.74
C PRO A 8 -2.70 21.08 10.03
N LYS A 9 -3.77 21.61 10.62
CA LYS A 9 -4.45 20.94 11.74
C LYS A 9 -4.84 19.50 11.34
N GLY A 10 -4.61 18.55 12.24
CA GLY A 10 -4.88 17.13 11.99
C GLY A 10 -3.78 16.40 11.22
N TRP A 11 -2.64 17.06 10.95
CA TRP A 11 -1.47 16.49 10.32
C TRP A 11 -0.23 16.71 11.20
N THR A 12 0.77 15.84 11.05
CA THR A 12 2.05 15.93 11.75
C THR A 12 3.22 15.65 10.82
N ASN A 13 4.34 16.35 11.05
CA ASN A 13 5.66 16.08 10.48
C ASN A 13 6.66 15.63 11.55
N ASP A 14 6.19 15.31 12.76
CA ASP A 14 7.01 14.85 13.87
C ASP A 14 7.58 13.45 13.53
N PRO A 15 8.92 13.31 13.47
CA PRO A 15 9.57 12.03 13.15
C PRO A 15 9.18 10.88 14.07
N GLN A 16 8.77 11.13 15.31
CA GLN A 16 8.32 10.07 16.22
C GLN A 16 7.09 9.33 15.71
N PHE A 17 6.23 10.00 14.92
CA PHE A 17 5.06 9.38 14.30
C PHE A 17 5.40 8.64 13.00
N PHE A 18 6.62 8.81 12.49
CA PHE A 18 7.06 8.22 11.23
C PHE A 18 7.85 6.92 11.43
N GLU A 19 8.26 6.62 12.67
CA GLU A 19 9.08 5.46 12.99
C GLU A 19 8.43 4.15 12.50
N GLY A 20 9.18 3.37 11.72
CA GLY A 20 8.73 2.10 11.12
C GLY A 20 7.98 2.24 9.79
N PHE A 21 7.53 3.45 9.42
CA PHE A 21 6.84 3.68 8.14
C PHE A 21 7.81 4.09 7.04
N PHE A 22 7.66 3.49 5.86
CA PHE A 22 8.48 3.74 4.68
C PHE A 22 9.99 3.44 4.85
N ASP A 23 10.36 2.69 5.89
CA ASP A 23 11.65 2.01 5.96
C ASP A 23 11.77 1.00 4.82
N TYR A 24 12.99 0.68 4.37
CA TYR A 24 13.21 -0.11 3.15
C TYR A 24 12.39 -1.42 3.10
N ASP A 25 12.31 -2.15 4.21
CA ASP A 25 11.60 -3.42 4.34
C ASP A 25 10.15 -3.27 4.85
N SER A 26 9.63 -2.05 5.00
CA SER A 26 8.26 -1.81 5.46
C SER A 26 7.24 -2.19 4.37
N ALA A 27 6.03 -2.54 4.81
CA ALA A 27 4.91 -2.87 3.92
C ALA A 27 4.55 -1.67 3.01
N GLU A 28 4.63 -0.46 3.55
CA GLU A 28 4.36 0.79 2.84
C GLU A 28 5.42 1.09 1.77
N ALA A 29 6.70 0.86 2.08
CA ALA A 29 7.77 1.00 1.10
C ALA A 29 7.64 -0.05 -0.01
N HIS A 30 7.28 -1.29 0.34
CA HIS A 30 6.98 -2.33 -0.65
C HIS A 30 5.79 -1.94 -1.54
N LEU A 31 4.69 -1.43 -0.96
CA LEU A 31 3.55 -0.91 -1.72
C LEU A 31 3.97 0.21 -2.66
N ALA A 32 4.75 1.19 -2.19
CA ALA A 32 5.26 2.28 -3.03
C ALA A 32 6.06 1.75 -4.24
N ARG A 33 6.95 0.77 -4.02
CA ARG A 33 7.72 0.12 -5.10
C ARG A 33 6.82 -0.59 -6.11
N ARG A 34 5.76 -1.28 -5.66
CA ARG A 34 4.74 -1.87 -6.56
C ARG A 34 4.00 -0.83 -7.40
N HIS A 35 4.07 0.45 -7.06
CA HIS A 35 3.55 1.57 -7.85
C HIS A 35 4.66 2.33 -8.62
N GLY A 36 5.88 1.79 -8.69
CA GLY A 36 7.02 2.42 -9.36
C GLY A 36 7.58 3.63 -8.60
N ILE A 37 7.25 3.78 -7.32
CA ILE A 37 7.71 4.85 -6.45
C ILE A 37 8.90 4.32 -5.64
N ASN A 38 10.11 4.58 -6.14
CA ASN A 38 11.35 4.19 -5.49
C ASN A 38 11.82 5.27 -4.50
N ASP A 39 12.53 4.85 -3.46
CA ASP A 39 13.08 5.72 -2.40
C ASP A 39 12.06 6.73 -1.84
N PRO A 40 10.85 6.27 -1.41
CA PRO A 40 9.84 7.17 -0.88
C PRO A 40 10.30 7.79 0.44
N LYS A 41 10.06 9.10 0.60
CA LYS A 41 10.23 9.80 1.87
C LYS A 41 8.89 10.26 2.41
N LEU A 42 8.56 9.84 3.63
CA LEU A 42 7.39 10.32 4.36
C LEU A 42 7.58 11.79 4.77
N LEU A 43 6.59 12.63 4.46
CA LEU A 43 6.60 14.06 4.75
C LEU A 43 5.53 14.48 5.76
N LEU A 44 4.37 13.84 5.70
CA LEU A 44 3.23 14.13 6.55
C LEU A 44 2.41 12.87 6.79
N MET A 45 1.83 12.77 7.98
CA MET A 45 0.82 11.78 8.34
C MET A 45 -0.32 12.48 9.10
N THR A 46 -1.55 11.98 8.99
CA THR A 46 -2.66 12.44 9.83
C THR A 46 -2.40 12.08 11.29
N THR A 47 -2.81 12.95 12.22
CA THR A 47 -2.64 12.69 13.65
C THR A 47 -3.67 11.66 14.12
N PRO A 48 -3.34 10.78 15.09
CA PRO A 48 -4.24 9.70 15.51
C PRO A 48 -5.61 10.15 16.02
N ASP A 49 -5.73 11.37 16.55
CA ASP A 49 -6.99 11.96 17.03
C ASP A 49 -8.00 12.24 15.92
N THR A 50 -7.56 12.30 14.66
CA THR A 50 -8.46 12.47 13.51
C THR A 50 -9.22 11.19 13.15
N GLY A 51 -8.66 10.02 13.50
CA GLY A 51 -9.14 8.72 13.01
C GLY A 51 -8.84 8.45 11.53
N ASP A 52 -8.27 9.41 10.80
CA ASP A 52 -7.81 9.26 9.42
C ASP A 52 -6.40 8.63 9.41
N MET A 53 -6.09 7.85 8.37
CA MET A 53 -4.79 7.17 8.20
C MET A 53 -4.06 7.67 6.94
N GLY A 54 -4.31 8.92 6.56
CA GLY A 54 -3.76 9.54 5.37
C GLY A 54 -2.30 9.95 5.54
N TYR A 55 -1.51 9.84 4.47
CA TYR A 55 -0.11 10.27 4.46
C TYR A 55 0.26 10.95 3.14
N ILE A 56 1.31 11.78 3.19
CA ILE A 56 1.98 12.35 2.02
C ILE A 56 3.43 11.88 1.97
N ILE A 57 3.84 11.31 0.84
CA ILE A 57 5.23 10.96 0.54
C ILE A 57 5.76 11.77 -0.65
N THR A 58 7.08 11.85 -0.77
CA THR A 58 7.76 12.37 -1.97
C THR A 58 8.76 11.38 -2.53
N SER A 59 8.89 11.37 -3.85
CA SER A 59 9.90 10.62 -4.59
C SER A 59 10.12 11.27 -5.96
N GLY A 60 11.36 11.34 -6.41
CA GLY A 60 11.71 11.88 -7.74
C GLY A 60 11.19 13.28 -8.04
N GLY A 61 11.05 14.14 -7.02
CA GLY A 61 10.49 15.50 -7.14
C GLY A 61 8.97 15.58 -7.30
N ARG A 62 8.26 14.45 -7.14
CA ARG A 62 6.79 14.37 -7.11
C ARG A 62 6.27 14.14 -5.71
N PHE A 63 4.98 14.40 -5.51
CA PHE A 63 4.27 14.19 -4.25
C PHE A 63 3.12 13.21 -4.45
N TYR A 64 2.90 12.35 -3.46
CA TYR A 64 1.90 11.30 -3.52
C TYR A 64 1.10 11.30 -2.22
N TRP A 65 -0.20 11.09 -2.36
CA TRP A 65 -1.11 10.85 -1.26
C TRP A 65 -1.43 9.36 -1.20
N GLY A 66 -1.48 8.80 -0.02
CA GLY A 66 -2.02 7.47 0.24
C GLY A 66 -2.73 7.43 1.59
N ASP A 67 -3.28 6.27 1.89
CA ASP A 67 -3.93 5.98 3.16
C ASP A 67 -3.51 4.57 3.58
N LEU A 68 -3.13 4.39 4.84
CA LEU A 68 -2.55 3.13 5.33
C LEU A 68 -3.54 1.94 5.28
N MET A 69 -4.84 2.20 5.12
CA MET A 69 -5.88 1.17 5.06
C MET A 69 -6.17 0.68 3.63
N ILE A 70 -5.58 1.31 2.61
CA ILE A 70 -5.86 0.98 1.19
C ILE A 70 -4.57 0.78 0.39
N ASP A 71 -4.57 -0.23 -0.48
CA ASP A 71 -3.42 -0.52 -1.35
C ASP A 71 -3.35 0.38 -2.61
N HIS A 72 -3.70 1.66 -2.48
CA HIS A 72 -3.70 2.62 -3.58
C HIS A 72 -2.93 3.87 -3.22
N ILE A 73 -2.01 4.26 -4.11
CA ILE A 73 -1.29 5.52 -4.03
C ILE A 73 -1.72 6.41 -5.19
N ALA A 74 -1.89 7.71 -4.93
CA ALA A 74 -2.25 8.69 -5.94
C ALA A 74 -1.22 9.82 -6.01
N GLU A 75 -0.76 10.15 -7.22
CA GLU A 75 0.08 11.32 -7.46
C GLU A 75 -0.75 12.60 -7.27
N ILE A 76 -0.20 13.55 -6.50
CA ILE A 76 -0.75 14.89 -6.38
C ILE A 76 -0.34 15.68 -7.62
N THR A 77 -1.26 15.82 -8.56
CA THR A 77 -1.01 16.53 -9.83
C THR A 77 -1.15 18.04 -9.71
N LYS A 78 -1.94 18.51 -8.73
CA LYS A 78 -2.07 19.92 -8.33
C LYS A 78 -2.46 20.05 -6.85
N PRO A 79 -1.87 21.01 -6.12
CA PRO A 79 -0.70 21.81 -6.51
C PRO A 79 0.58 20.96 -6.57
N ARG A 80 1.65 21.48 -7.20
CA ARG A 80 2.89 20.74 -7.45
C ARG A 80 4.04 21.10 -6.50
N THR A 81 3.88 22.15 -5.71
CA THR A 81 4.93 22.60 -4.77
C THR A 81 4.51 22.29 -3.34
N TRP A 82 5.50 21.95 -2.50
CA TRP A 82 5.24 21.60 -1.11
C TRP A 82 4.48 22.69 -0.32
N PRO A 83 4.86 23.98 -0.40
CA PRO A 83 4.13 25.02 0.34
C PRO A 83 2.68 25.19 -0.12
N GLU A 84 2.40 25.00 -1.41
CA GLU A 84 1.02 25.05 -1.91
C GLU A 84 0.20 23.83 -1.48
N ILE A 85 0.82 22.65 -1.39
CA ILE A 85 0.18 21.44 -0.86
C ILE A 85 -0.23 21.67 0.59
N LEU A 86 0.68 22.15 1.44
CA LEU A 86 0.39 22.49 2.84
C LEU A 86 -0.76 23.51 2.95
N ARG A 87 -0.71 24.60 2.18
CA ARG A 87 -1.79 25.59 2.15
C ARG A 87 -3.12 24.98 1.73
N THR A 88 -3.12 24.10 0.72
CA THR A 88 -4.33 23.45 0.23
C THR A 88 -4.92 22.51 1.28
N LEU A 89 -4.07 21.70 1.94
CA LEU A 89 -4.48 20.85 3.06
C LEU A 89 -5.09 21.67 4.20
N ALA A 90 -4.45 22.78 4.59
CA ALA A 90 -4.95 23.65 5.65
C ALA A 90 -6.30 24.31 5.32
N MET A 91 -6.54 24.68 4.07
CA MET A 91 -7.76 25.39 3.67
C MET A 91 -8.92 24.48 3.26
N LYS A 92 -8.61 23.33 2.64
CA LYS A 92 -9.59 22.48 1.93
C LYS A 92 -9.51 21.01 2.29
N GLY A 93 -8.57 20.62 3.17
CA GLY A 93 -8.28 19.22 3.44
C GLY A 93 -7.70 18.49 2.23
N ASP A 94 -7.61 17.16 2.34
CA ASP A 94 -7.08 16.28 1.30
C ASP A 94 -7.92 16.31 0.02
N LYS A 95 -9.25 16.53 0.13
CA LYS A 95 -10.18 16.70 -1.00
C LYS A 95 -9.86 17.93 -1.87
N GLY A 96 -9.10 18.88 -1.34
CA GLY A 96 -8.58 20.01 -2.10
C GLY A 96 -7.46 19.67 -3.08
N LEU A 97 -6.83 18.50 -2.93
CA LEU A 97 -5.73 18.05 -3.79
C LEU A 97 -6.28 17.36 -5.03
N ARG A 98 -5.77 17.76 -6.21
CA ARG A 98 -6.09 17.04 -7.45
C ARG A 98 -5.17 15.84 -7.59
N LYS A 99 -5.73 14.65 -7.40
CA LYS A 99 -5.00 13.39 -7.33
C LYS A 99 -5.24 12.55 -8.60
N LYS A 100 -4.26 11.74 -9.02
CA LYS A 100 -4.40 10.71 -10.05
C LYS A 100 -3.82 9.40 -9.52
N PHE A 101 -4.62 8.32 -9.50
CA PHE A 101 -4.11 7.02 -9.05
C PHE A 101 -2.94 6.55 -9.91
N VAL A 102 -1.91 6.04 -9.23
CA VAL A 102 -0.74 5.44 -9.86
C VAL A 102 -1.05 3.98 -10.11
N GLN A 103 -0.88 3.52 -11.35
CA GLN A 103 -1.07 2.10 -11.66
C GLN A 103 0.03 1.27 -10.99
N ARG A 104 -0.29 0.02 -10.66
CA ARG A 104 0.74 -0.92 -10.21
C ARG A 104 1.66 -1.23 -11.39
N VAL A 105 2.95 -1.30 -11.13
CA VAL A 105 3.93 -1.87 -12.03
C VAL A 105 3.78 -3.38 -11.89
N VAL A 106 3.46 -4.07 -12.99
CA VAL A 106 3.54 -5.53 -13.03
C VAL A 106 5.02 -5.85 -12.95
N VAL A 107 5.49 -6.22 -11.77
CA VAL A 107 6.73 -6.99 -11.65
C VAL A 107 6.31 -8.39 -12.06
N GLU A 108 6.89 -8.92 -13.14
CA GLU A 108 6.90 -10.37 -13.35
C GLU A 108 7.60 -10.93 -12.12
N GLU A 109 6.82 -11.31 -11.11
CA GLU A 109 7.31 -12.21 -10.09
C GLU A 109 7.59 -13.49 -10.87
N GLU A 110 8.88 -13.77 -11.09
CA GLU A 110 9.34 -15.12 -11.44
C GLU A 110 8.53 -16.06 -10.55
N PRO A 111 7.76 -17.00 -11.13
CA PRO A 111 6.96 -17.92 -10.32
C PRO A 111 7.94 -18.53 -9.34
N TRP A 112 7.75 -18.28 -8.06
CA TRP A 112 8.32 -19.16 -7.05
C TRP A 112 7.78 -20.52 -7.44
N GLU A 113 8.63 -21.35 -8.05
CA GLU A 113 8.34 -22.75 -8.22
C GLU A 113 7.87 -23.16 -6.83
N GLU A 114 6.58 -23.54 -6.75
CA GLU A 114 6.11 -24.33 -5.65
C GLU A 114 7.13 -25.47 -5.57
N GLU A 115 8.10 -25.37 -4.67
CA GLU A 115 8.85 -26.50 -4.19
C GLU A 115 7.79 -27.38 -3.55
N MET A 116 7.22 -28.18 -4.45
CA MET A 116 6.45 -29.37 -4.31
C MET A 116 6.70 -29.91 -2.90
N MET A 117 5.75 -29.65 -2.01
CA MET A 117 5.62 -30.41 -0.77
C MET A 117 5.33 -31.85 -1.16
N VAL A 118 6.39 -32.59 -1.50
CA VAL A 118 6.41 -34.04 -1.53
C VAL A 118 6.80 -34.47 -0.14
N GLU A 119 5.82 -34.48 0.76
CA GLU A 119 5.90 -35.34 1.94
C GLU A 119 4.57 -36.04 2.18
N GLY A 120 4.60 -37.36 2.00
CA GLY A 120 3.89 -38.23 2.92
C GLY A 120 2.56 -38.80 2.45
N GLN A 121 2.65 -39.89 1.69
CA GLN A 121 1.82 -41.09 1.86
C GLN A 121 0.31 -40.91 1.58
N GLY A 122 -0.08 -41.33 0.38
CA GLY A 122 -1.46 -41.54 0.00
C GLY A 122 -2.19 -42.47 0.98
N LEU A 123 -3.27 -41.94 1.55
CA LEU A 123 -4.28 -42.71 2.26
C LEU A 123 -4.89 -43.70 1.26
N SER A 124 -4.43 -44.95 1.34
CA SER A 124 -4.89 -46.05 0.50
C SER A 124 -6.31 -46.41 0.90
N VAL A 125 -7.30 -46.12 0.04
CA VAL A 125 -8.64 -46.70 0.15
C VAL A 125 -8.68 -47.92 -0.78
N PRO A 126 -8.88 -49.16 -0.28
CA PRO A 126 -9.00 -50.30 -1.16
C PRO A 126 -10.39 -50.32 -1.80
N SER A 127 -10.42 -50.19 -3.13
CA SER A 127 -11.57 -50.45 -3.99
C SER A 127 -12.01 -51.92 -3.87
N GLY A 128 -13.15 -52.14 -3.23
CA GLY A 128 -13.85 -53.42 -3.20
C GLY A 128 -14.83 -53.54 -4.38
N SER A 129 -14.33 -54.17 -5.45
CA SER A 129 -14.99 -54.92 -6.52
C SER A 129 -16.53 -54.90 -6.67
N ASN A 130 -16.96 -54.31 -7.80
CA ASN A 130 -17.90 -54.81 -8.81
C ASN A 130 -18.81 -56.01 -8.43
N VAL A 131 -20.12 -55.78 -8.37
CA VAL A 131 -21.17 -56.82 -8.46
C VAL A 131 -21.86 -56.67 -9.83
N PRO A 132 -21.90 -57.72 -10.68
CA PRO A 132 -22.40 -57.61 -12.04
C PRO A 132 -23.94 -57.62 -12.10
N SER A 133 -24.46 -56.86 -13.06
CA SER A 133 -25.85 -56.88 -13.50
C SER A 133 -26.17 -58.17 -14.25
N THR A 134 -27.28 -58.84 -13.92
CA THR A 134 -28.00 -59.72 -14.84
C THR A 134 -29.50 -59.57 -14.64
N SER A 135 -30.20 -59.20 -15.72
CA SER A 135 -31.66 -59.24 -15.85
C SER A 135 -32.15 -60.63 -16.29
N GLU A 136 -33.45 -60.86 -16.06
CA GLU A 136 -34.40 -61.85 -16.65
C GLU A 136 -34.38 -63.30 -16.13
N LYS A 137 -35.51 -63.75 -15.56
CA LYS A 137 -36.71 -64.20 -16.28
C LYS A 137 -37.96 -64.17 -15.37
#